data_AF-A0A9D8WK62-F1
#
_entry.id   AF-A0A9D8WK62-F1
#
_cell.length_a   1.000
_cell.length_b   1.000
_cell.length_c   1.000
_cell.angle_alpha   90.00
_cell.angle_beta   90.00
_cell.angle_gamma   90.00
#
_symmetry.space_group_name_H-M   'P 1'
#
loop_
_entity.id
_entity.type
_entity.pdbx_description
1 polymer ?
#
loop_
_entity_poly.entity_id
_entity_poly.type
_entity_poly.pdbx_seq_one_letter_code
_entity_poly.pdbx_strand_id
1 'polypeptide(L)'
;MNDEFSEERIQELVKHGEKTLNTAKLITNWCGEARITRSGGRGLVEAMYNVPIGHSGVGCDHARSGGLMCWDLEEAFLNHYLKNCKTCKHRKPGIGTDMQPIIDKFEASRAAKKAKQEERQKSEEEALQRRRHERSGVFSHSDPTEVEIRSFLDEIDESGDREAKRRLLELARLAPEAFSGKIADYFYSVATVDQGRLQYIAADVFLTFSDDVAAKLDVALATCGYGLSDLVANFLEDN
;
A
#
# COMPACT_ATOMS: atom_id res chain seq x y z
N MET A 1 -35.00 2.31 11.09
CA MET A 1 -36.06 2.89 10.24
C MET A 1 -35.36 3.35 8.98
N ASN A 2 -35.75 2.82 7.82
CA ASN A 2 -34.96 2.84 6.59
C ASN A 2 -34.69 4.27 6.08
N ASP A 3 -33.44 4.69 6.18
CA ASP A 3 -32.86 5.93 5.64
C ASP A 3 -32.66 5.88 4.09
N GLU A 4 -33.14 4.82 3.45
CA GLU A 4 -32.95 4.58 2.01
C GLU A 4 -33.72 5.56 1.12
N PHE A 5 -34.72 6.26 1.67
CA PHE A 5 -35.54 7.26 0.98
C PHE A 5 -35.57 8.60 1.71
N SER A 6 -34.55 8.91 2.51
CA SER A 6 -34.41 10.26 3.05
C SER A 6 -34.21 11.27 1.92
N GLU A 7 -34.63 12.51 2.17
CA GLU A 7 -34.48 13.59 1.19
C GLU A 7 -33.00 13.82 0.84
N GLU A 8 -32.12 13.73 1.84
CA GLU A 8 -30.66 13.81 1.66
C GLU A 8 -30.16 12.72 0.71
N ARG A 9 -30.58 11.46 0.92
CA ARG A 9 -30.21 10.34 0.04
C ARG A 9 -30.71 10.53 -1.38
N ILE A 10 -31.94 11.01 -1.55
CA ILE A 10 -32.50 11.31 -2.88
C ILE A 10 -31.67 12.40 -3.57
N GLN A 11 -31.32 13.47 -2.87
CA GLN A 11 -30.49 14.55 -3.41
C GLN A 11 -29.09 14.06 -3.82
N GLU A 12 -28.47 13.18 -3.03
CA GLU A 12 -27.21 12.54 -3.40
C GLU A 12 -27.34 11.75 -4.71
N LEU A 13 -28.38 10.91 -4.82
CA LEU A 13 -28.63 10.10 -6.01
C LEU A 13 -28.86 10.99 -7.25
N VAL A 14 -29.62 12.08 -7.10
CA VAL A 14 -29.85 13.04 -8.19
C VAL A 14 -28.54 13.71 -8.61
N LYS A 15 -27.71 14.16 -7.66
CA LYS A 15 -26.40 14.76 -7.96
C LYS A 15 -25.48 13.78 -8.69
N HIS A 16 -25.48 12.51 -8.31
CA HIS A 16 -24.79 11.47 -9.06
C HIS A 16 -25.32 11.32 -10.47
N GLY A 17 -26.64 11.35 -10.65
CA GLY A 17 -27.26 11.28 -11.97
C GLY A 17 -26.92 12.47 -12.88
N GLU A 18 -26.90 13.68 -12.33
CA GLU A 18 -26.47 14.89 -13.05
C GLU A 18 -25.00 14.79 -13.49
N LYS A 19 -24.12 14.32 -12.59
CA LYS A 19 -22.72 14.03 -12.92
C LYS A 19 -22.65 13.04 -14.09
N THR A 20 -23.36 11.91 -14.00
CA THR A 20 -23.38 10.87 -15.04
C THR A 20 -23.87 11.43 -16.38
N LEU A 21 -24.91 12.28 -16.37
CA LEU A 21 -25.41 12.92 -17.59
C LEU A 21 -24.36 13.84 -18.23
N ASN A 22 -23.65 14.62 -17.42
CA ASN A 22 -22.58 15.49 -17.90
C ASN A 22 -21.40 14.68 -18.45
N THR A 23 -20.96 13.65 -17.72
CA THR A 23 -19.90 12.75 -18.18
C THR A 23 -20.28 12.04 -19.48
N ALA A 24 -21.53 11.58 -19.63
CA ALA A 24 -22.00 10.95 -20.86
C ALA A 24 -21.82 11.88 -22.08
N LYS A 25 -22.12 13.18 -21.94
CA LYS A 25 -21.91 14.18 -23.00
C LYS A 25 -20.43 14.33 -23.38
N LEU A 26 -19.54 14.37 -22.37
CA LEU A 26 -18.10 14.45 -22.61
C LEU A 26 -17.58 13.19 -23.32
N ILE A 27 -18.10 12.00 -22.96
CA ILE A 27 -17.76 10.73 -23.60
C ILE A 27 -18.23 10.69 -25.06
N THR A 28 -19.44 11.16 -25.35
CA THR A 28 -19.94 11.23 -26.73
C THR A 28 -19.11 12.20 -27.58
N ASN A 29 -18.62 13.29 -26.98
CA ASN A 29 -17.72 14.24 -27.64
C ASN A 29 -16.30 13.67 -27.80
N TRP A 30 -15.87 12.79 -26.90
CA TRP A 30 -14.59 12.11 -27.02
C TRP A 30 -14.53 11.20 -28.25
N CYS A 31 -15.58 10.39 -28.46
CA CYS A 31 -15.68 9.49 -29.60
C CYS A 31 -17.13 9.16 -29.96
N GLY A 32 -17.52 9.38 -31.21
CA GLY A 32 -18.85 9.03 -31.73
C GLY A 32 -19.14 7.52 -31.79
N GLU A 33 -18.13 6.67 -31.66
CA GLU A 33 -18.30 5.21 -31.56
C GLU A 33 -18.56 4.74 -30.11
N ALA A 34 -18.37 5.60 -29.11
CA ALA A 34 -18.58 5.26 -27.72
C ALA A 34 -20.08 5.28 -27.38
N ARG A 35 -20.54 4.23 -26.71
CA ARG A 35 -21.92 4.09 -26.24
C ARG A 35 -21.95 3.90 -24.74
N ILE A 36 -22.84 4.60 -24.06
CA ILE A 36 -23.07 4.38 -22.65
C ILE A 36 -23.92 3.12 -22.49
N THR A 37 -23.37 2.12 -21.80
CA THR A 37 -24.05 0.87 -21.47
C THR A 37 -24.52 0.92 -20.04
N ARG A 38 -25.66 0.31 -19.74
CA ARG A 38 -26.26 0.31 -18.40
C ARG A 38 -26.57 -1.11 -17.94
N SER A 39 -26.50 -1.31 -16.62
CA SER A 39 -26.95 -2.54 -15.96
C SER A 39 -28.16 -2.24 -15.10
N GLY A 40 -29.20 -3.06 -15.21
CA GLY A 40 -30.44 -2.90 -14.45
C GLY A 40 -31.52 -2.03 -15.14
N GLY A 41 -32.60 -1.78 -14.40
CA GLY A 41 -33.76 -1.00 -14.87
C GLY A 41 -33.72 0.47 -14.44
N ARG A 42 -34.70 1.24 -14.93
CA ARG A 42 -34.89 2.66 -14.56
C ARG A 42 -35.60 2.75 -13.21
N GLY A 43 -34.94 3.31 -12.19
CA GLY A 43 -35.51 3.50 -10.85
C GLY A 43 -36.50 4.68 -10.76
N LEU A 44 -37.30 4.73 -9.69
CA LEU A 44 -38.32 5.77 -9.48
C LEU A 44 -37.72 7.18 -9.42
N VAL A 45 -36.64 7.38 -8.67
CA VAL A 45 -35.96 8.69 -8.55
C VAL A 45 -35.42 9.16 -9.91
N GLU A 46 -34.84 8.25 -10.69
CA GLU A 46 -34.37 8.57 -12.04
C GLU A 46 -35.53 8.91 -13.01
N ALA A 47 -36.70 8.29 -12.83
CA ALA A 47 -37.89 8.65 -13.60
C ALA A 47 -38.39 10.05 -13.24
N MET A 48 -38.44 10.37 -11.94
CA MET A 48 -38.90 11.65 -11.42
C MET A 48 -38.00 12.83 -11.81
N TYR A 49 -36.68 12.66 -11.69
CA TYR A 49 -35.70 13.74 -11.91
C TYR A 49 -35.06 13.70 -13.31
N ASN A 50 -35.39 12.70 -14.12
CA ASN A 50 -34.88 12.51 -15.48
C ASN A 50 -33.34 12.51 -15.58
N VAL A 51 -32.67 11.90 -14.60
CA VAL A 51 -31.21 11.78 -14.54
C VAL A 51 -30.78 10.30 -14.46
N PRO A 52 -29.75 9.87 -15.20
CA PRO A 52 -29.32 8.47 -15.22
C PRO A 52 -28.67 8.07 -13.89
N ILE A 53 -29.31 7.21 -13.12
CA ILE A 53 -28.79 6.74 -11.83
C ILE A 53 -28.53 5.24 -11.92
N GLY A 54 -27.40 4.77 -11.39
CA GLY A 54 -27.06 3.34 -11.40
C GLY A 54 -25.74 3.00 -12.06
N HIS A 55 -25.45 1.71 -12.10
CA HIS A 55 -24.23 1.18 -12.67
C HIS A 55 -24.24 1.33 -14.19
N SER A 56 -23.25 2.07 -14.70
CA SER A 56 -23.08 2.38 -16.11
C SER A 56 -21.64 2.11 -16.53
N GLY A 57 -21.43 1.99 -17.83
CA GLY A 57 -20.12 1.79 -18.43
C GLY A 57 -20.07 2.26 -19.87
N VAL A 58 -18.96 1.94 -20.54
CA VAL A 58 -18.69 2.38 -21.91
C VAL A 58 -18.46 1.16 -22.80
N GLY A 59 -19.28 1.06 -23.84
CA GLY A 59 -19.17 0.07 -24.92
C GLY A 59 -18.70 0.72 -26.22
N CYS A 60 -18.02 -0.07 -27.06
CA CYS A 60 -17.57 0.32 -28.40
C CYS A 60 -17.31 -0.96 -29.21
N ASP A 61 -17.73 -1.00 -30.48
CA ASP A 61 -17.55 -2.19 -31.34
C ASP A 61 -16.08 -2.46 -31.71
N HIS A 62 -15.24 -1.43 -31.58
CA HIS A 62 -13.80 -1.52 -31.81
C HIS A 62 -12.99 -1.89 -30.56
N ALA A 63 -13.64 -2.04 -29.39
CA ALA A 63 -12.97 -2.42 -28.16
C ALA A 63 -12.65 -3.92 -28.14
N ARG A 64 -11.41 -4.28 -27.78
CA ARG A 64 -10.96 -5.68 -27.70
C ARG A 64 -11.41 -6.37 -26.40
N SER A 65 -11.74 -5.59 -25.37
CA SER A 65 -12.07 -6.08 -24.04
C SER A 65 -13.28 -5.35 -23.48
N GLY A 66 -14.08 -6.05 -22.66
CA GLY A 66 -15.21 -5.47 -21.96
C GLY A 66 -14.82 -4.31 -21.04
N GLY A 67 -15.77 -3.41 -20.82
CA GLY A 67 -15.62 -2.25 -19.93
C GLY A 67 -15.92 -2.56 -18.47
N LEU A 68 -15.48 -1.66 -17.59
CA LEU A 68 -15.96 -1.59 -16.21
C LEU A 68 -17.41 -1.08 -16.20
N MET A 69 -18.26 -1.68 -15.38
CA MET A 69 -19.61 -1.20 -15.07
C MET A 69 -19.62 -0.79 -13.60
N CYS A 70 -19.66 0.50 -13.30
CA CYS A 70 -19.64 1.01 -11.93
C CYS A 70 -20.59 2.21 -11.78
N TRP A 71 -20.74 2.69 -10.54
CA TRP A 71 -21.63 3.81 -10.24
C TRP A 71 -21.11 5.14 -10.82
N ASP A 72 -19.80 5.31 -10.92
CA ASP A 72 -19.18 6.51 -11.49
C ASP A 72 -18.80 6.30 -12.95
N LEU A 73 -19.59 6.88 -13.87
CA LEU A 73 -19.37 6.74 -15.30
C LEU A 73 -18.00 7.29 -15.74
N GLU A 74 -17.45 8.27 -15.02
CA GLU A 74 -16.13 8.83 -15.32
C GLU A 74 -15.03 7.78 -15.10
N GLU A 75 -15.12 7.04 -13.99
CA GLU A 75 -14.20 5.95 -13.68
C GLU A 75 -14.32 4.80 -14.70
N ALA A 76 -15.56 4.44 -15.05
CA ALA A 76 -15.82 3.43 -16.08
C ALA A 76 -15.20 3.82 -17.43
N PHE A 77 -15.33 5.10 -17.82
CA PHE A 77 -14.68 5.62 -19.02
C PHE A 77 -13.16 5.60 -18.93
N LEU A 78 -12.55 6.04 -17.82
CA LEU A 78 -11.09 6.05 -17.67
C LEU A 78 -10.51 4.62 -17.73
N ASN A 79 -11.22 3.63 -17.19
CA ASN A 79 -10.87 2.22 -17.37
C ASN A 79 -10.91 1.80 -18.84
N HIS A 80 -11.99 2.14 -19.54
CA HIS A 80 -12.15 1.86 -20.96
C HIS A 80 -11.09 2.58 -21.81
N TYR A 81 -10.74 3.82 -21.45
CA TYR A 81 -9.72 4.61 -22.12
C TYR A 81 -8.36 3.92 -22.08
N LEU A 82 -7.93 3.47 -20.89
CA LEU A 82 -6.64 2.79 -20.72
C LEU A 82 -6.56 1.48 -21.51
N LYS A 83 -7.64 0.70 -21.52
CA LYS A 83 -7.66 -0.62 -22.16
C LYS A 83 -7.85 -0.55 -23.67
N ASN A 84 -8.66 0.39 -24.13
CA ASN A 84 -9.20 0.36 -25.49
C ASN A 84 -8.95 1.67 -26.27
N CYS A 85 -9.09 2.86 -25.67
CA CYS A 85 -9.07 4.12 -26.45
C CYS A 85 -7.69 4.75 -26.63
N LYS A 86 -6.77 4.62 -25.68
CA LYS A 86 -5.50 5.39 -25.66
C LYS A 86 -4.71 5.26 -26.97
N THR A 87 -4.75 4.10 -27.61
CA THR A 87 -4.08 3.81 -28.88
C THR A 87 -5.05 3.49 -30.02
N CYS A 88 -6.34 3.79 -29.83
CA CYS A 88 -7.38 3.48 -30.81
C CYS A 88 -7.27 4.35 -32.06
N LYS A 89 -7.23 3.71 -33.22
CA LYS A 89 -7.21 4.38 -34.54
C LYS A 89 -8.61 4.71 -35.07
N HIS A 90 -9.66 4.20 -34.44
CA HIS A 90 -11.06 4.37 -34.84
C HIS A 90 -11.75 5.53 -34.11
N ARG A 91 -11.01 6.35 -33.36
CA ARG A 91 -11.59 7.49 -32.62
C ARG A 91 -12.20 8.50 -33.58
N LYS A 92 -13.46 8.85 -33.37
CA LYS A 92 -14.19 9.89 -34.11
C LYS A 92 -14.58 11.03 -33.17
N PRO A 93 -13.75 12.08 -33.02
CA PRO A 93 -14.05 13.15 -32.08
C PRO A 93 -15.33 13.91 -32.49
N GLY A 94 -16.14 14.26 -31.49
CA GLY A 94 -17.32 15.11 -31.65
C GLY A 94 -16.98 16.60 -31.55
N ILE A 95 -18.01 17.44 -31.50
CA ILE A 95 -17.88 18.89 -31.39
C ILE A 95 -18.07 19.31 -29.92
N GLY A 96 -17.16 20.13 -29.40
CA GLY A 96 -17.23 20.70 -28.06
C GLY A 96 -16.23 20.09 -27.08
N THR A 97 -16.40 20.39 -25.79
CA THR A 97 -15.54 19.86 -24.72
C THR A 97 -15.72 18.35 -24.60
N ASP A 98 -14.62 17.62 -24.54
CA ASP A 98 -14.58 16.17 -24.43
C ASP A 98 -13.90 15.72 -23.11
N MET A 99 -13.58 14.43 -23.02
CA MET A 99 -12.92 13.84 -21.85
C MET A 99 -11.45 14.23 -21.67
N GLN A 100 -10.82 14.96 -22.61
CA GLN A 100 -9.38 15.22 -22.59
C GLN A 100 -8.88 15.86 -21.27
N PRO A 101 -9.52 16.91 -20.70
CA PRO A 101 -9.05 17.51 -19.45
C PRO A 101 -9.09 16.53 -18.26
N ILE A 102 -10.08 15.63 -18.25
CA ILE A 102 -10.22 14.60 -17.21
C ILE A 102 -9.12 13.53 -17.39
N ILE A 103 -8.87 13.13 -18.64
CA ILE A 103 -7.79 12.19 -18.98
C ILE A 103 -6.43 12.77 -18.56
N ASP A 104 -6.14 14.03 -18.89
CA ASP A 104 -4.87 14.66 -18.56
C ASP A 104 -4.61 14.66 -17.05
N LYS A 105 -5.63 15.03 -16.25
CA LYS A 105 -5.56 14.98 -14.78
C LYS A 105 -5.36 13.55 -14.27
N PHE A 106 -6.06 12.58 -14.86
CA PHE A 106 -5.94 11.18 -14.50
C PHE A 106 -4.54 10.62 -14.79
N GLU A 107 -3.99 10.89 -15.98
CA GLU A 107 -2.65 10.45 -16.36
C GLU A 107 -1.57 11.10 -15.50
N ALA A 108 -1.68 12.41 -15.22
CA ALA A 108 -0.77 13.11 -14.31
C ALA A 108 -0.81 12.52 -12.89
N SER A 109 -2.00 12.26 -12.35
CA SER A 109 -2.16 11.62 -11.04
C SER A 109 -1.54 10.22 -11.00
N ARG A 110 -1.75 9.43 -12.06
CA ARG A 110 -1.18 8.08 -12.17
C ARG A 110 0.34 8.12 -12.29
N ALA A 111 0.90 9.03 -13.07
CA ALA A 111 2.34 9.24 -13.20
C ALA A 111 2.96 9.65 -11.86
N ALA A 112 2.34 10.59 -11.14
CA ALA A 112 2.80 11.01 -9.82
C ALA A 112 2.76 9.87 -8.80
N LYS A 113 1.68 9.07 -8.78
CA LYS A 113 1.59 7.88 -7.92
C LYS A 113 2.67 6.84 -8.24
N LYS A 114 2.92 6.59 -9.54
CA LYS A 114 3.97 5.66 -9.98
C LYS A 114 5.35 6.15 -9.57
N ALA A 115 5.66 7.43 -9.81
CA ALA A 115 6.94 8.03 -9.43
C ALA A 115 7.17 7.95 -7.91
N LYS A 116 6.16 8.26 -7.09
CA LYS A 116 6.24 8.13 -5.63
C LYS A 116 6.43 6.67 -5.18
N GLN A 117 5.79 5.72 -5.87
CA GLN A 117 5.97 4.30 -5.57
C GLN A 117 7.39 3.84 -5.94
N GLU A 118 7.91 4.25 -7.09
CA GLU A 118 9.27 3.94 -7.54
C GLU A 118 10.33 4.56 -6.62
N GLU A 119 10.14 5.81 -6.20
CA GLU A 119 11.01 6.48 -5.22
C GLU A 119 11.01 5.77 -3.88
N ARG A 120 9.82 5.36 -3.40
CA ARG A 120 9.70 4.57 -2.17
C ARG A 120 10.38 3.22 -2.28
N GLN A 121 10.18 2.49 -3.38
CA GLN A 121 10.82 1.19 -3.61
C GLN A 121 12.34 1.34 -3.65
N LYS A 122 12.86 2.33 -4.37
CA LYS A 122 14.29 2.62 -4.42
C LYS A 122 14.85 2.96 -3.03
N SER A 123 14.15 3.80 -2.26
CA SER A 123 14.57 4.14 -0.90
C SER A 123 14.56 2.92 0.04
N GLU A 124 13.55 2.06 -0.07
CA GLU A 124 13.45 0.81 0.69
C GLU A 124 14.59 -0.16 0.32
N GLU A 125 14.91 -0.30 -0.98
CA GLU A 125 16.03 -1.10 -1.49
C GLU A 125 17.39 -0.55 -1.02
N GLU A 126 17.63 0.76 -1.11
CA GLU A 126 18.86 1.40 -0.61
C GLU A 126 19.03 1.21 0.89
N ALA A 127 17.96 1.32 1.67
CA ALA A 127 17.99 1.05 3.11
C ALA A 127 18.32 -0.42 3.41
N LEU A 128 17.74 -1.36 2.66
CA LEU A 128 18.04 -2.79 2.78
C LEU A 128 19.51 -3.10 2.47
N GLN A 129 20.03 -2.55 1.37
CA GLN A 129 21.44 -2.74 0.98
C GLN A 129 22.41 -2.17 2.01
N ARG A 130 22.09 -1.00 2.58
CA ARG A 130 22.88 -0.37 3.66
C ARG A 130 22.98 -1.30 4.87
N ARG A 131 21.85 -1.84 5.34
CA ARG A 131 21.83 -2.77 6.49
C ARG A 131 22.62 -4.05 6.22
N ARG A 132 22.54 -4.61 5.00
CA ARG A 132 23.36 -5.77 4.61
C ARG A 132 24.85 -5.46 4.62
N HIS A 133 25.22 -4.29 4.14
CA HIS A 133 26.61 -3.84 4.13
C HIS A 133 27.14 -3.68 5.56
N GLU A 134 26.37 -3.04 6.44
CA GLU A 134 26.69 -2.91 7.87
C GLU A 134 26.87 -4.29 8.54
N ARG A 135 25.93 -5.22 8.33
CA ARG A 135 26.04 -6.59 8.85
C ARG A 135 27.28 -7.32 8.37
N SER A 136 27.67 -7.13 7.11
CA SER A 136 28.87 -7.76 6.56
C SER A 136 30.16 -7.31 7.26
N GLY A 137 30.16 -6.12 7.89
CA GLY A 137 31.26 -5.64 8.72
C GLY A 137 31.23 -6.13 10.17
N VAL A 138 30.05 -6.50 10.68
CA VAL A 138 29.85 -6.97 12.07
C VAL A 138 30.01 -8.50 12.17
N PHE A 139 29.33 -9.22 11.29
CA PHE A 139 29.24 -10.68 11.31
C PHE A 139 30.38 -11.32 10.49
N SER A 140 31.00 -12.33 11.07
CA SER A 140 32.02 -13.17 10.46
C SER A 140 31.42 -13.96 9.31
N HIS A 141 32.22 -14.15 8.26
CA HIS A 141 31.84 -14.99 7.12
C HIS A 141 32.26 -16.45 7.32
N SER A 142 33.07 -16.75 8.34
CA SER A 142 33.64 -18.08 8.59
C SER A 142 33.11 -18.74 9.85
N ASP A 143 32.48 -18.00 10.76
CA ASP A 143 31.81 -18.58 11.92
C ASP A 143 30.40 -19.04 11.52
N PRO A 144 30.08 -20.34 11.59
CA PRO A 144 28.76 -20.84 11.22
C PRO A 144 27.60 -20.18 11.97
N THR A 145 27.80 -19.85 13.25
CA THR A 145 26.74 -19.28 14.10
C THR A 145 26.45 -17.83 13.71
N GLU A 146 27.49 -17.04 13.47
CA GLU A 146 27.34 -15.65 13.02
C GLU A 146 26.75 -15.59 11.60
N VAL A 147 27.10 -16.54 10.73
CA VAL A 147 26.50 -16.68 9.39
C VAL A 147 25.01 -16.98 9.49
N GLU A 148 24.61 -17.86 10.41
CA GLU A 148 23.20 -18.23 10.63
C GLU A 148 22.39 -17.05 11.21
N ILE A 149 22.92 -16.35 12.22
CA ILE A 149 22.30 -15.13 12.77
C ILE A 149 22.07 -14.10 11.66
N ARG A 150 23.08 -13.86 10.81
CA ARG A 150 22.95 -12.95 9.67
C ARG A 150 21.88 -13.42 8.68
N SER A 151 21.81 -14.72 8.38
CA SER A 151 20.78 -15.28 7.49
C SER A 151 19.37 -14.99 8.01
N PHE A 152 19.13 -15.21 9.31
CA PHE A 152 17.83 -14.89 9.90
C PHE A 152 17.51 -13.39 9.79
N LEU A 153 18.48 -12.52 10.06
CA LEU A 153 18.28 -11.07 9.92
C LEU A 153 17.95 -10.66 8.47
N ASP A 154 18.58 -11.28 7.48
CA ASP A 154 18.33 -11.01 6.07
C ASP A 154 16.95 -11.52 5.62
N GLU A 155 16.53 -12.72 6.04
CA GLU A 155 15.21 -13.29 5.77
C GLU A 155 14.07 -12.44 6.36
N ILE A 156 14.26 -11.96 7.59
CA ILE A 156 13.34 -11.06 8.28
C ILE A 156 13.23 -9.72 7.54
N ASP A 157 14.36 -9.16 7.08
CA ASP A 157 14.37 -7.89 6.36
C ASP A 157 13.68 -7.98 4.99
N GLU A 158 13.92 -9.07 4.25
CA GLU A 158 13.35 -9.28 2.92
C GLU A 158 11.84 -9.53 2.96
N SER A 159 11.38 -10.39 3.86
CA SER A 159 10.02 -10.95 3.79
C SER A 159 9.21 -10.82 5.08
N GLY A 160 9.83 -10.39 6.18
CA GLY A 160 9.20 -10.42 7.50
C GLY A 160 8.99 -11.85 8.01
N ASP A 161 9.88 -12.78 7.66
CA ASP A 161 9.76 -14.19 8.00
C ASP A 161 9.63 -14.39 9.52
N ARG A 162 8.47 -14.92 9.94
CA ARG A 162 8.15 -15.15 11.35
C ARG A 162 8.91 -16.32 11.94
N GLU A 163 9.23 -17.32 11.13
CA GLU A 163 9.99 -18.49 11.55
C GLU A 163 11.47 -18.13 11.75
N ALA A 164 12.04 -17.31 10.86
CA ALA A 164 13.37 -16.74 11.06
C ALA A 164 13.43 -15.90 12.35
N LYS A 165 12.41 -15.05 12.60
CA LYS A 165 12.29 -14.32 13.88
C LYS A 165 12.27 -15.26 15.08
N ARG A 166 11.45 -16.32 15.05
CA ARG A 166 11.34 -17.30 16.14
C ARG A 166 12.69 -17.97 16.42
N ARG A 167 13.37 -18.45 15.38
CA ARG A 167 14.67 -19.13 15.50
C ARG A 167 15.75 -18.22 16.05
N LEU A 168 15.79 -16.96 15.63
CA LEU A 168 16.73 -15.98 16.15
C LEU A 168 16.53 -15.73 17.66
N LEU A 169 15.27 -15.62 18.11
CA LEU A 169 14.95 -15.48 19.54
C LEU A 169 15.27 -16.75 20.33
N GLU A 170 15.02 -17.93 19.78
CA GLU A 170 15.39 -19.20 20.41
C GLU A 170 16.91 -19.33 20.55
N LEU A 171 17.68 -18.91 19.53
CA LEU A 171 19.13 -18.89 19.60
C LEU A 171 19.62 -17.92 20.69
N ALA A 172 19.04 -16.71 20.77
CA ALA A 172 19.34 -15.74 21.82
C ALA A 172 19.09 -16.29 23.23
N ARG A 173 18.05 -17.10 23.39
CA ARG A 173 17.70 -17.72 24.68
C ARG A 173 18.57 -18.92 25.02
N LEU A 174 18.88 -19.77 24.04
CA LEU A 174 19.53 -21.07 24.26
C LEU A 174 21.06 -20.99 24.24
N ALA A 175 21.62 -20.02 23.53
CA ALA A 175 23.05 -19.81 23.38
C ALA A 175 23.39 -18.30 23.42
N PRO A 176 23.18 -17.61 24.55
CA PRO A 176 23.48 -16.18 24.69
C PRO A 176 24.96 -15.86 24.39
N GLU A 177 25.88 -16.79 24.63
CA GLU A 177 27.30 -16.67 24.30
C GLU A 177 27.59 -16.54 22.80
N ALA A 178 26.66 -16.93 21.93
CA ALA A 178 26.76 -16.72 20.49
C ALA A 178 26.68 -15.22 20.11
N PHE A 179 26.15 -14.38 21.00
CA PHE A 179 26.00 -12.94 20.80
C PHE A 179 27.22 -12.22 21.39
N SER A 180 28.36 -12.38 20.72
CA SER A 180 29.62 -11.71 21.08
C SER A 180 29.44 -10.19 21.23
N GLY A 181 30.36 -9.51 21.94
CA GLY A 181 30.23 -8.07 22.23
C GLY A 181 29.91 -7.21 21.00
N LYS A 182 30.59 -7.45 19.87
CA LYS A 182 30.31 -6.75 18.59
C LYS A 182 28.89 -7.00 18.04
N ILE A 183 28.33 -8.19 18.25
CA ILE A 183 26.97 -8.55 17.83
C ILE A 183 25.96 -7.95 18.80
N ALA A 184 26.26 -7.97 20.10
CA ALA A 184 25.45 -7.32 21.11
C ALA A 184 25.35 -5.80 20.86
N ASP A 185 26.48 -5.14 20.57
CA ASP A 185 26.53 -3.72 20.20
C ASP A 185 25.69 -3.42 18.94
N TYR A 186 25.71 -4.33 17.96
CA TYR A 186 24.86 -4.21 16.77
C TYR A 186 23.37 -4.27 17.12
N PHE A 187 22.94 -5.26 17.90
CA PHE A 187 21.53 -5.37 18.31
C PHE A 187 21.07 -4.19 19.18
N TYR A 188 21.92 -3.72 20.09
CA TYR A 188 21.67 -2.53 20.89
C TYR A 188 21.51 -1.28 20.01
N SER A 189 22.44 -1.07 19.07
CA SER A 189 22.41 0.02 18.09
C SER A 189 21.12 0.00 17.27
N VAL A 190 20.75 -1.16 16.71
CA VAL A 190 19.52 -1.28 15.91
C VAL A 190 18.28 -1.05 16.77
N ALA A 191 18.25 -1.50 18.02
CA ALA A 191 17.09 -1.31 18.89
C ALA A 191 16.91 0.16 19.34
N THR A 192 18.00 0.90 19.51
CA THR A 192 17.99 2.27 20.06
C THR A 192 18.00 3.38 18.99
N VAL A 193 18.64 3.14 17.85
CA VAL A 193 18.90 4.15 16.81
C VAL A 193 18.09 3.92 15.53
N ASP A 194 17.83 2.67 15.14
CA ASP A 194 17.12 2.37 13.90
C ASP A 194 15.60 2.51 14.08
N GLN A 195 14.92 3.23 13.17
CA GLN A 195 13.46 3.32 13.12
C GLN A 195 12.85 2.34 12.09
N GLY A 196 13.64 1.36 11.67
CA GLY A 196 13.29 0.34 10.68
C GLY A 196 12.50 -0.84 11.25
N ARG A 197 12.14 -1.78 10.35
CA ARG A 197 11.37 -2.99 10.68
C ARG A 197 12.04 -3.91 11.70
N LEU A 198 13.35 -3.80 11.85
CA LEU A 198 14.13 -4.65 12.74
C LEU A 198 14.24 -4.11 14.15
N GLN A 199 13.86 -2.87 14.43
CA GLN A 199 14.03 -2.25 15.74
C GLN A 199 13.44 -3.14 16.86
N TYR A 200 12.19 -3.58 16.70
CA TYR A 200 11.54 -4.47 17.67
C TYR A 200 12.17 -5.84 17.79
N ILE A 201 12.63 -6.39 16.67
CA ILE A 201 13.24 -7.71 16.66
C ILE A 201 14.59 -7.64 17.34
N ALA A 202 15.35 -6.57 17.09
CA ALA A 202 16.60 -6.32 17.76
C ALA A 202 16.43 -6.09 19.25
N ALA A 203 15.38 -5.36 19.66
CA ALA A 203 15.03 -5.18 21.06
C ALA A 203 14.64 -6.52 21.73
N ASP A 204 13.74 -7.29 21.12
CA ASP A 204 13.32 -8.61 21.64
C ASP A 204 14.55 -9.52 21.82
N VAL A 205 15.46 -9.56 20.83
CA VAL A 205 16.69 -10.36 20.87
C VAL A 205 17.64 -9.85 21.96
N PHE A 206 17.92 -8.55 22.01
CA PHE A 206 18.82 -7.96 23.00
C PHE A 206 18.34 -8.16 24.44
N LEU A 207 17.04 -7.93 24.69
CA LEU A 207 16.43 -8.16 26.00
C LEU A 207 16.48 -9.64 26.42
N THR A 208 16.52 -10.56 25.46
CA THR A 208 16.57 -12.01 25.70
C THR A 208 17.96 -12.47 26.15
N PHE A 209 19.04 -12.09 25.45
CA PHE A 209 20.38 -12.64 25.74
C PHE A 209 21.22 -11.77 26.68
N SER A 210 20.99 -10.46 26.75
CA SER A 210 21.83 -9.55 27.55
C SER A 210 21.63 -9.78 29.04
N ASP A 211 22.64 -9.50 29.86
CA ASP A 211 22.52 -9.46 31.33
C ASP A 211 22.69 -8.03 31.89
N ASP A 212 22.98 -7.05 31.03
CA ASP A 212 23.15 -5.66 31.44
C ASP A 212 21.79 -4.97 31.61
N VAL A 213 21.35 -4.84 32.86
CA VAL A 213 20.07 -4.23 33.24
C VAL A 213 19.96 -2.78 32.76
N ALA A 214 21.05 -2.01 32.78
CA ALA A 214 21.01 -0.61 32.36
C ALA A 214 20.83 -0.51 30.83
N ALA A 215 21.54 -1.35 30.07
CA ALA A 215 21.38 -1.42 28.61
C ALA A 215 19.99 -1.94 28.20
N LYS A 216 19.44 -2.91 28.95
CA LYS A 216 18.07 -3.40 28.72
C LYS A 216 17.02 -2.32 28.94
N LEU A 217 17.16 -1.52 30.00
CA LEU A 217 16.25 -0.41 30.27
C LEU A 217 16.28 0.62 29.15
N ASP A 218 17.48 0.96 28.67
CA ASP A 218 17.62 1.90 27.56
C ASP A 218 16.97 1.38 26.27
N VAL A 219 17.19 0.12 25.91
CA VAL A 219 16.52 -0.55 24.77
C VAL A 219 15.00 -0.57 24.93
N ALA A 220 14.50 -0.87 26.13
CA ALA A 220 13.07 -0.86 26.41
C ALA A 220 12.47 0.54 26.26
N LEU A 221 13.13 1.57 26.79
CA LEU A 221 12.70 2.97 26.66
C LEU A 221 12.72 3.46 25.22
N ALA A 222 13.75 3.11 24.44
CA ALA A 222 13.85 3.49 23.04
C ALA A 222 12.72 2.89 22.17
N THR A 223 12.19 1.73 22.56
CA THR A 223 11.10 1.05 21.84
C THR A 223 9.69 1.42 22.34
N CYS A 224 9.56 1.97 23.56
CA CYS A 224 8.27 2.42 24.12
C CYS A 224 7.52 3.44 23.25
N GLY A 225 8.23 4.30 22.52
CA GLY A 225 7.63 5.37 21.72
C GLY A 225 6.85 4.90 20.48
N TYR A 226 7.02 3.64 20.06
CA TYR A 226 6.53 3.14 18.78
C TYR A 226 5.53 1.97 18.90
N GLY A 227 5.40 1.37 20.09
CA GLY A 227 4.55 0.21 20.39
C GLY A 227 5.30 -0.85 21.20
N LEU A 228 4.74 -1.35 22.30
CA LEU A 228 5.42 -2.32 23.17
C LEU A 228 5.24 -3.75 22.66
N SER A 229 6.33 -4.52 22.57
CA SER A 229 6.22 -5.99 22.54
C SER A 229 5.91 -6.51 23.96
N ASP A 230 5.30 -7.68 24.08
CA ASP A 230 5.00 -8.29 25.40
C ASP A 230 6.28 -8.44 26.25
N LEU A 231 7.43 -8.64 25.61
CA LEU A 231 8.73 -8.81 26.27
C LEU A 231 9.26 -7.49 26.83
N VAL A 232 9.10 -6.38 26.09
CA VAL A 232 9.43 -5.03 26.56
C VAL A 232 8.48 -4.61 27.69
N ALA A 233 7.18 -4.88 27.54
CA ALA A 233 6.17 -4.56 28.56
C ALA A 233 6.47 -5.28 29.88
N ASN A 234 6.71 -6.59 29.85
CA ASN A 234 7.04 -7.37 31.05
C ASN A 234 8.32 -6.88 31.72
N PHE A 235 9.37 -6.55 30.95
CA PHE A 235 10.62 -6.06 31.53
C PHE A 235 10.46 -4.73 32.29
N LEU A 236 9.63 -3.81 31.75
CA LEU A 236 9.33 -2.52 32.38
C LEU A 236 8.40 -2.63 33.58
N GLU A 237 7.56 -3.67 33.66
CA GLU A 237 6.73 -3.92 34.84
C GLU A 237 7.56 -4.45 36.03
N ASP A 238 8.65 -5.18 35.74
CA ASP A 238 9.51 -5.82 36.74
C ASP A 238 10.64 -4.91 37.28
N ASN A 239 10.90 -3.73 36.69
CA ASN A 239 12.03 -2.84 37.02
C ASN A 239 11.62 -1.36 37.09
#